data_AF-A0A6A5RWZ5-F1
#
_entry.id   AF-A0A6A5RWZ5-F1
#
_cell.length_a   1.000
_cell.length_b   1.000
_cell.length_c   1.000
_cell.angle_alpha   90.00
_cell.angle_beta   90.00
_cell.angle_gamma   90.00
#
_symmetry.space_group_name_H-M   'P 1'
#
loop_
_entity.id
_entity.type
_entity.pdbx_description
1 polymer ?
#
loop_
_entity_poly.entity_id
_entity_poly.type
_entity_poly.pdbx_seq_one_letter_code
_entity_poly.pdbx_strand_id
1 'polypeptide(L)'
;MSLGPRAIQTAFNTLPIELNKAIAHYLDTDKDIISFRLICRGTNDAIDADHGSFWRHEFRRKYAFKEGPSNKELQRAYQRRAKMLRRGTGYDYFRGYKKREQDVIEVLRDLIVDSFQGTVDFDKYGRPRCKNQDRLLEFIMNSKILLNDRRAPDVRTRSEKTVKKDTNPMLAAVKIICSSLLFEHDNLKHHVFAIEQLQRAAYASTNKAPIYEGLKLTDVNMEWIMKCLDFFRYHMMNRETFTLADAMEDLSALQKPTAWQEPLRNGALPLSKHWKGTYSFLDPKEQTKLRALPDDDDSDTYFSDKNIDEGKIQSLELDFEPKRQLKWPKLFEQRLNSLRETSEPDMPQCRSKAKYSVNANLQFTGTGMDLEDDFHAIGWLNALPDQCGIPGWQRITFMKHFAEDLDDVDSDNLWAYEGVVLPGGRIIVGRWWFASETVNYRDDYNGPFILWAAEPDEFEESNDSDSEE
;
A
#
# COMPACT_ATOMS: atom_id res chain seq x y z
N MET A 1 -36.85 55.58 37.92
CA MET A 1 -36.78 54.71 36.73
C MET A 1 -35.47 53.95 36.80
N SER A 2 -35.53 52.68 37.18
CA SER A 2 -34.35 51.80 37.22
C SER A 2 -34.07 51.34 35.79
N LEU A 3 -32.94 51.77 35.22
CA LEU A 3 -32.41 51.20 33.99
C LEU A 3 -31.98 49.77 34.33
N GLY A 4 -32.82 48.80 33.97
CA GLY A 4 -32.47 47.39 34.03
C GLY A 4 -31.19 47.11 33.23
N PRO A 5 -30.39 46.12 33.62
CA PRO A 5 -29.13 45.82 32.95
C PRO A 5 -29.41 45.54 31.47
N ARG A 6 -28.82 46.34 30.57
CA ARG A 6 -28.77 46.03 29.13
C ARG A 6 -28.09 44.67 29.00
N ALA A 7 -28.88 43.61 28.80
CA ALA A 7 -28.35 42.34 28.34
C ALA A 7 -27.56 42.66 27.06
N ILE A 8 -26.26 42.40 27.07
CA ILE A 8 -25.41 42.51 25.89
C ILE A 8 -26.01 41.53 24.88
N GLN A 9 -26.78 42.05 23.94
CA GLN A 9 -27.45 41.25 22.93
C GLN A 9 -26.35 40.83 21.95
N THR A 10 -25.74 39.67 22.19
CA THR A 10 -24.71 39.12 21.30
C THR A 10 -25.32 38.99 19.91
N ALA A 11 -24.74 39.65 18.90
CA ALA A 11 -25.29 39.70 17.54
C ALA A 11 -25.62 38.30 16.97
N PHE A 12 -24.79 37.30 17.27
CA PHE A 12 -25.03 35.92 16.85
C PHE A 12 -26.30 35.28 17.44
N ASN A 13 -26.81 35.75 18.59
CA ASN A 13 -28.07 35.26 19.14
C ASN A 13 -29.31 35.83 18.43
N THR A 14 -29.16 36.89 17.62
CA THR A 14 -30.26 37.46 16.83
C THR A 14 -30.26 36.96 15.39
N LEU A 15 -29.18 36.32 14.93
CA LEU A 15 -29.11 35.72 13.61
C LEU A 15 -29.88 34.39 13.56
N PRO A 16 -30.58 34.09 12.45
CA PRO A 16 -31.07 32.75 12.15
C PRO A 16 -29.95 31.71 12.21
N ILE A 17 -30.30 30.48 12.60
CA ILE A 17 -29.33 29.38 12.75
C ILE A 17 -28.59 29.09 11.44
N GLU A 18 -29.26 29.27 10.30
CA GLU A 18 -28.72 29.06 8.96
C GLU A 18 -27.58 30.05 8.65
N LEU A 19 -27.72 31.31 9.08
CA LEU A 19 -26.67 32.33 8.88
C LEU A 19 -25.48 32.06 9.81
N ASN A 20 -25.72 31.70 11.07
CA ASN A 20 -24.65 31.32 11.98
C ASN A 20 -23.88 30.09 11.47
N LYS A 21 -24.57 29.13 10.85
CA LYS A 21 -23.96 27.97 10.19
C LYS A 21 -23.17 28.34 8.95
N ALA A 22 -23.71 29.20 8.09
CA ALA A 22 -23.00 29.70 6.93
C ALA A 22 -21.67 30.36 7.36
N ILE A 23 -21.71 31.20 8.40
CA ILE A 23 -20.50 31.78 9.01
C ILE A 23 -19.54 30.69 9.50
N ALA A 24 -20.05 29.67 10.21
CA ALA A 24 -19.23 28.58 10.71
C ALA A 24 -18.52 27.77 9.62
N HIS A 25 -19.11 27.64 8.42
CA HIS A 25 -18.50 26.95 7.28
C HIS A 25 -17.31 27.71 6.67
N TYR A 26 -17.14 29.01 6.97
CA TYR A 26 -15.97 29.80 6.59
C TYR A 26 -14.82 29.71 7.60
N LEU A 27 -14.93 28.88 8.64
CA LEU A 27 -13.86 28.69 9.63
C LEU A 27 -12.87 27.63 9.14
N ASP A 28 -11.60 28.00 9.04
CA ASP A 28 -10.57 27.14 8.44
C ASP A 28 -10.11 26.01 9.36
N THR A 29 -10.00 26.28 10.67
CA THR A 29 -9.41 25.34 11.62
C THR A 29 -10.41 24.78 12.63
N ASP A 30 -10.18 23.56 13.09
CA ASP A 30 -11.00 22.95 14.15
C ASP A 30 -10.93 23.76 15.46
N LYS A 31 -9.84 24.49 15.68
CA LYS A 31 -9.69 25.39 16.83
C LYS A 31 -10.67 26.55 16.73
N ASP A 32 -10.80 27.15 15.55
CA ASP A 32 -11.73 28.26 15.32
C ASP A 32 -13.17 27.81 15.43
N ILE A 33 -13.51 26.61 14.91
CA ILE A 33 -14.84 26.00 15.09
C ILE A 33 -15.17 25.83 16.57
N ILE A 34 -14.23 25.31 17.38
CA ILE A 34 -14.42 25.15 18.82
C ILE A 34 -14.58 26.50 19.51
N SER A 35 -13.76 27.49 19.17
CA SER A 35 -13.86 28.85 19.71
C SER A 35 -15.20 29.49 19.36
N PHE A 36 -15.63 29.40 18.11
CA PHE A 36 -16.93 29.91 17.63
C PHE A 36 -18.10 29.27 18.39
N ARG A 37 -18.08 27.95 18.53
CA ARG A 37 -19.07 27.16 19.29
C ARG A 37 -19.23 27.60 20.75
N LEU A 38 -18.20 28.23 21.34
CA LEU A 38 -18.18 28.67 22.74
C LEU A 38 -18.57 30.15 22.95
N ILE A 39 -18.80 30.93 21.89
CA ILE A 39 -19.10 32.36 21.99
C ILE A 39 -20.45 32.62 22.69
N CYS A 40 -21.53 32.00 22.19
CA CYS A 40 -22.88 32.17 22.75
C CYS A 40 -23.81 31.01 22.34
N ARG A 41 -25.08 31.06 22.76
CA ARG A 41 -26.05 30.01 22.43
C ARG A 41 -26.30 29.90 20.93
N GLY A 42 -26.48 31.03 20.22
CA GLY A 42 -26.72 31.01 18.77
C GLY A 42 -25.58 30.36 17.96
N THR A 43 -24.32 30.60 18.34
CA THR A 43 -23.18 29.93 17.68
C THR A 43 -23.02 28.48 18.11
N ASN A 44 -23.38 28.13 19.35
CA ASN A 44 -23.42 26.75 19.81
C ASN A 44 -24.44 25.91 19.03
N ASP A 45 -25.68 26.43 18.92
CA ASP A 45 -26.78 25.78 18.22
C ASP A 45 -26.46 25.61 16.73
N ALA A 46 -25.76 26.57 16.12
CA ALA A 46 -25.31 26.43 14.74
C ALA A 46 -24.43 25.18 14.50
N ILE A 47 -23.59 24.81 15.47
CA ILE A 47 -22.67 23.68 15.34
C ILE A 47 -23.33 22.36 15.77
N ASP A 48 -24.06 22.36 16.89
CA ASP A 48 -24.53 21.13 17.54
C ASP A 48 -26.04 20.87 17.45
N ALA A 49 -26.85 21.89 17.17
CA ALA A 49 -28.30 21.72 17.00
C ALA A 49 -28.65 21.29 15.56
N ASP A 50 -29.93 21.40 15.19
CA ASP A 50 -30.47 20.99 13.88
C ASP A 50 -29.97 19.60 13.45
N HIS A 51 -30.18 18.66 14.36
CA HIS A 51 -29.83 17.25 14.17
C HIS A 51 -28.37 17.00 13.76
N GLY A 52 -27.44 17.93 14.02
CA GLY A 52 -26.01 17.81 13.69
C GLY A 52 -25.68 17.95 12.20
N SER A 53 -26.50 18.66 11.42
CA SER A 53 -26.30 18.84 9.97
C SER A 53 -24.96 19.50 9.61
N PHE A 54 -24.44 20.39 10.47
CA PHE A 54 -23.11 20.99 10.34
C PHE A 54 -22.00 19.93 10.22
N TRP A 55 -22.01 18.91 11.08
CA TRP A 55 -20.98 17.88 11.10
C TRP A 55 -21.00 16.98 9.86
N ARG A 56 -22.17 16.77 9.25
CA ARG A 56 -22.24 16.06 7.95
C ARG A 56 -21.58 16.87 6.84
N HIS A 57 -21.81 18.18 6.81
CA HIS A 57 -21.15 19.07 5.86
C HIS A 57 -19.62 19.04 6.05
N GLU A 58 -19.14 19.28 7.28
CA GLU A 58 -17.70 19.27 7.57
C GLU A 58 -17.04 17.92 7.28
N PHE A 59 -17.73 16.81 7.56
CA PHE A 59 -17.22 15.48 7.23
C PHE A 59 -17.06 15.30 5.72
N ARG A 60 -18.10 15.61 4.94
CA ARG A 60 -18.06 15.51 3.46
C ARG A 60 -17.03 16.46 2.85
N ARG A 61 -16.78 17.59 3.50
CA ARG A 61 -15.76 18.55 3.08
C ARG A 61 -14.35 17.96 3.19
N LYS A 62 -14.03 17.31 4.32
CA LYS A 62 -12.66 16.83 4.63
C LYS A 62 -12.37 15.36 4.30
N TYR A 63 -13.39 14.50 4.27
CA TYR A 63 -13.21 13.05 4.15
C TYR A 63 -14.13 12.46 3.08
N ALA A 64 -13.72 11.31 2.54
CA ALA A 64 -14.60 10.48 1.74
C ALA A 64 -15.78 10.00 2.60
N PHE A 65 -16.96 9.94 1.99
CA PHE A 65 -18.24 9.78 2.65
C PHE A 65 -19.03 8.62 2.05
N LYS A 66 -19.26 7.59 2.86
CA LYS A 66 -20.23 6.54 2.56
C LYS A 66 -21.63 7.01 2.95
N GLU A 67 -22.62 6.78 2.10
CA GLU A 67 -24.03 7.04 2.45
C GLU A 67 -24.53 6.09 3.55
N GLY A 68 -25.44 6.58 4.40
CA GLY A 68 -26.07 5.80 5.48
C GLY A 68 -25.81 6.29 6.92
N PRO A 69 -24.58 6.69 7.31
CA PRO A 69 -24.31 7.13 8.67
C PRO A 69 -25.15 8.33 9.10
N SER A 70 -25.61 8.30 10.35
CA SER A 70 -26.29 9.41 11.00
C SER A 70 -25.32 10.59 11.24
N ASN A 71 -25.86 11.80 11.36
CA ASN A 71 -25.07 12.99 11.67
C ASN A 71 -24.24 12.84 12.96
N LYS A 72 -24.78 12.13 13.95
CA LYS A 72 -24.10 11.87 15.23
C LYS A 72 -22.91 10.91 15.07
N GLU A 73 -23.02 9.92 14.20
CA GLU A 73 -21.91 9.03 13.86
C GLU A 73 -20.83 9.79 13.09
N LEU A 74 -21.21 10.61 12.11
CA LEU A 74 -20.28 11.46 11.36
C LEU A 74 -19.55 12.46 12.26
N GLN A 75 -20.26 13.09 13.21
CA GLN A 75 -19.65 13.96 14.22
C GLN A 75 -18.58 13.21 15.03
N ARG A 76 -18.89 12.02 15.55
CA ARG A 76 -17.95 11.21 16.33
C ARG A 76 -16.74 10.79 15.50
N ALA A 77 -16.98 10.35 14.26
CA ALA A 77 -15.93 9.94 13.33
C ALA A 77 -15.03 11.14 12.99
N TYR A 78 -15.60 12.29 12.66
CA TYR A 78 -14.87 13.54 12.41
C TYR A 78 -13.96 13.90 13.59
N GLN A 79 -14.53 13.99 14.79
CA GLN A 79 -13.81 14.40 15.99
C GLN A 79 -12.70 13.41 16.37
N ARG A 80 -12.96 12.10 16.20
CA ARG A 80 -11.94 11.06 16.40
C ARG A 80 -10.80 11.21 15.39
N ARG A 81 -11.11 11.30 14.09
CA ARG A 81 -10.12 11.46 13.01
C ARG A 81 -9.27 12.70 13.23
N ALA A 82 -9.89 13.87 13.37
CA ALA A 82 -9.20 15.13 13.60
C ALA A 82 -8.28 15.10 14.83
N LYS A 83 -8.75 14.54 15.95
CA LYS A 83 -7.97 14.43 17.18
C LYS A 83 -6.77 13.48 17.02
N MET A 84 -6.96 12.32 16.39
CA MET A 84 -5.91 11.33 16.24
C MET A 84 -4.87 11.76 15.20
N LEU A 85 -5.28 12.28 14.04
CA LEU A 85 -4.36 12.78 13.03
C LEU A 85 -3.49 13.91 13.58
N ARG A 86 -4.06 14.86 14.34
CA ARG A 86 -3.27 15.93 14.97
C ARG A 86 -2.30 15.44 16.04
N ARG A 87 -2.66 14.43 16.83
CA ARG A 87 -1.80 13.91 17.91
C ARG A 87 -0.72 12.97 17.38
N GLY A 88 -1.04 12.21 16.34
CA GLY A 88 -0.17 11.20 15.76
C GLY A 88 1.10 11.76 15.13
N THR A 89 1.07 13.01 14.64
CA THR A 89 2.24 13.68 14.06
C THR A 89 3.46 13.70 14.96
N GLY A 90 3.27 13.72 16.29
CA GLY A 90 4.34 13.71 17.28
C GLY A 90 4.81 12.33 17.75
N TYR A 91 4.29 11.23 17.19
CA TYR A 91 4.69 9.87 17.58
C TYR A 91 5.77 9.30 16.63
N ASP A 92 6.59 8.39 17.13
CA ASP A 92 7.73 7.85 16.36
C ASP A 92 7.38 6.59 15.53
N TYR A 93 6.33 5.83 15.85
CA TYR A 93 5.88 4.66 15.07
C TYR A 93 6.96 3.60 14.78
N PHE A 94 7.83 3.30 15.76
CA PHE A 94 8.83 2.24 15.61
C PHE A 94 8.19 0.84 15.55
N ARG A 95 7.29 0.53 16.50
CA ARG A 95 6.69 -0.81 16.62
C ARG A 95 5.16 -0.81 16.68
N GLY A 96 4.51 0.30 17.02
CA GLY A 96 3.05 0.43 16.94
C GLY A 96 2.24 -0.31 18.02
N TYR A 97 2.87 -0.77 19.10
CA TYR A 97 2.17 -1.43 20.21
C TYR A 97 1.70 -0.49 21.31
N LYS A 98 2.13 0.79 21.33
CA LYS A 98 1.63 1.75 22.32
C LYS A 98 0.17 2.06 22.02
N LYS A 99 -0.69 2.06 23.04
CA LYS A 99 -2.13 2.31 22.85
C LYS A 99 -2.43 3.60 22.08
N ARG A 100 -1.66 4.65 22.33
CA ARG A 100 -1.78 5.93 21.60
C ARG A 100 -1.42 5.82 20.12
N GLU A 101 -0.43 5.00 19.76
CA GLU A 101 -0.09 4.74 18.35
C GLU A 101 -1.20 3.92 17.70
N GLN A 102 -1.68 2.88 18.39
CA GLN A 102 -2.77 2.02 17.90
C GLN A 102 -4.04 2.82 17.59
N ASP A 103 -4.44 3.76 18.45
CA ASP A 103 -5.61 4.61 18.20
C ASP A 103 -5.47 5.45 16.93
N VAL A 104 -4.24 5.86 16.57
CA VAL A 104 -3.96 6.57 15.31
C VAL A 104 -3.91 5.59 14.14
N ILE A 105 -3.26 4.45 14.29
CA ILE A 105 -3.17 3.40 13.26
C ILE A 105 -4.56 2.95 12.84
N GLU A 106 -5.49 2.75 13.79
CA GLU A 106 -6.89 2.44 13.51
C GLU A 106 -7.56 3.53 12.67
N VAL A 107 -7.33 4.82 12.98
CA VAL A 107 -7.86 5.93 12.19
C VAL A 107 -7.31 5.95 10.76
N LEU A 108 -6.00 5.68 10.59
CA LEU A 108 -5.37 5.62 9.27
C LEU A 108 -5.90 4.45 8.45
N ARG A 109 -6.05 3.27 9.07
CA ARG A 109 -6.73 2.11 8.47
C ARG A 109 -8.15 2.47 8.04
N ASP A 110 -8.93 3.12 8.90
CA ASP A 110 -10.30 3.52 8.58
C ASP A 110 -10.33 4.48 7.37
N LEU A 111 -9.36 5.40 7.26
CA LEU A 111 -9.24 6.29 6.08
C LEU A 111 -8.92 5.51 4.80
N ILE A 112 -8.01 4.53 4.87
CA ILE A 112 -7.66 3.64 3.75
C ILE A 112 -8.91 2.90 3.28
N VAL A 113 -9.62 2.21 4.19
CA VAL A 113 -10.79 1.40 3.87
C VAL A 113 -11.95 2.25 3.35
N ASP A 114 -12.18 3.43 3.93
CA ASP A 114 -13.24 4.35 3.51
C ASP A 114 -12.86 5.19 2.28
N SER A 115 -11.68 4.96 1.67
CA SER A 115 -11.30 5.69 0.46
C SER A 115 -12.23 5.34 -0.71
N PHE A 116 -12.45 6.33 -1.58
CA PHE A 116 -13.37 6.26 -2.74
C PHE A 116 -14.83 5.96 -2.37
N GLN A 117 -15.22 6.12 -1.10
CA GLN A 117 -16.62 6.16 -0.72
C GLN A 117 -17.19 7.56 -1.03
N GLY A 118 -18.14 7.66 -1.95
CA GLY A 118 -18.79 8.90 -2.31
C GLY A 118 -18.22 9.56 -3.57
N THR A 119 -18.09 10.89 -3.56
CA THR A 119 -17.62 11.66 -4.72
C THR A 119 -16.12 11.46 -4.95
N VAL A 120 -15.76 11.29 -6.21
CA VAL A 120 -14.37 11.10 -6.67
C VAL A 120 -14.00 12.31 -7.54
N ASP A 121 -12.83 12.86 -7.27
CA ASP A 121 -12.22 13.91 -8.10
C ASP A 121 -11.22 13.26 -9.06
N PHE A 122 -10.71 14.00 -10.05
CA PHE A 122 -9.71 13.48 -10.99
C PHE A 122 -8.50 14.41 -11.03
N ASP A 123 -7.30 13.83 -11.17
CA ASP A 123 -6.09 14.60 -11.39
C ASP A 123 -5.95 15.05 -12.86
N LYS A 124 -4.86 15.78 -13.15
CA LYS A 124 -4.57 16.27 -14.51
C LYS A 124 -4.32 15.18 -15.55
N TYR A 125 -4.12 13.94 -15.12
CA TYR A 125 -3.90 12.76 -15.98
C TYR A 125 -5.13 11.86 -16.02
N GLY A 126 -6.29 12.32 -15.53
CA GLY A 126 -7.53 11.56 -15.53
C GLY A 126 -7.61 10.45 -14.48
N ARG A 127 -6.69 10.41 -13.49
CA ARG A 127 -6.70 9.39 -12.43
C ARG A 127 -7.62 9.81 -11.30
N PRO A 128 -8.42 8.89 -10.74
CA PRO A 128 -9.32 9.19 -9.65
C PRO A 128 -8.54 9.52 -8.36
N ARG A 129 -8.96 10.57 -7.67
CA ARG A 129 -8.42 11.06 -6.40
C ARG A 129 -9.50 11.05 -5.33
N CYS A 130 -9.08 10.78 -4.10
CA CYS A 130 -9.95 10.67 -2.95
C CYS A 130 -9.47 11.57 -1.81
N LYS A 131 -10.41 12.29 -1.17
CA LYS A 131 -10.12 13.16 -0.01
C LYS A 131 -9.40 12.44 1.14
N ASN A 132 -9.70 11.15 1.37
CA ASN A 132 -9.00 10.40 2.40
C ASN A 132 -7.53 10.17 2.05
N GLN A 133 -7.18 9.98 0.77
CA GLN A 133 -5.78 9.90 0.34
C GLN A 133 -5.06 11.22 0.58
N ASP A 134 -5.71 12.35 0.30
CA ASP A 134 -5.13 13.67 0.59
C ASP A 134 -4.89 13.87 2.10
N ARG A 135 -5.81 13.39 2.96
CA ARG A 135 -5.63 13.41 4.42
C ARG A 135 -4.52 12.47 4.89
N LEU A 136 -4.37 11.30 4.26
CA LEU A 136 -3.28 10.36 4.54
C LEU A 136 -1.94 10.99 4.15
N LEU A 137 -1.85 11.58 2.96
CA LEU A 137 -0.66 12.28 2.48
C LEU A 137 -0.28 13.44 3.40
N GLU A 138 -1.24 14.29 3.77
CA GLU A 138 -1.02 15.37 4.74
C GLU A 138 -0.48 14.83 6.07
N PHE A 139 -1.02 13.71 6.57
CA PHE A 139 -0.53 13.08 7.79
C PHE A 139 0.89 12.53 7.62
N ILE A 140 1.19 11.87 6.49
CA ILE A 140 2.52 11.34 6.18
C ILE A 140 3.55 12.46 6.17
N MET A 141 3.27 13.57 5.48
CA MET A 141 4.18 14.72 5.37
C MET A 141 4.47 15.40 6.71
N ASN A 142 3.53 15.32 7.66
CA ASN A 142 3.63 16.00 8.95
C ASN A 142 3.97 15.05 10.11
N SER A 143 4.21 13.76 9.86
CA SER A 143 4.45 12.76 10.89
C SER A 143 5.71 11.96 10.61
N LYS A 144 6.07 11.08 11.55
CA LYS A 144 7.19 10.14 11.39
C LYS A 144 6.74 8.74 10.99
N ILE A 145 5.51 8.57 10.53
CA ILE A 145 4.99 7.22 10.25
C ILE A 145 5.80 6.49 9.17
N LEU A 146 6.34 7.22 8.20
CA LEU A 146 7.19 6.69 7.13
C LEU A 146 8.64 7.18 7.20
N LEU A 147 8.97 8.03 8.19
CA LEU A 147 10.33 8.55 8.40
C LEU A 147 11.02 7.69 9.45
N ASN A 148 12.00 6.91 9.00
CA ASN A 148 12.92 6.24 9.90
C ASN A 148 14.16 7.12 9.96
N ASP A 149 14.29 7.99 10.96
CA ASP A 149 15.48 8.86 11.15
C ASP A 149 16.56 8.19 12.02
N ARG A 150 16.23 7.04 12.63
CA ARG A 150 17.09 6.27 13.52
C ARG A 150 16.58 4.84 13.70
N ARG A 151 17.45 3.95 14.18
CA ARG A 151 17.08 2.60 14.65
C ARG A 151 16.06 2.67 15.80
N ALA A 152 15.17 1.68 15.86
CA ALA A 152 14.25 1.53 16.98
C ALA A 152 15.05 1.35 18.29
N PRO A 153 14.68 2.03 19.39
CA PRO A 153 15.40 1.90 20.65
C PRO A 153 15.42 0.46 21.18
N ASP A 154 16.54 0.07 21.79
CA ASP A 154 16.69 -1.17 22.53
C ASP A 154 15.62 -1.29 23.64
N VAL A 155 15.11 -2.51 23.86
CA VAL A 155 14.23 -2.81 24.99
C VAL A 155 15.08 -2.90 26.27
N ARG A 156 15.39 -1.75 26.88
CA ARG A 156 16.38 -1.67 27.98
C ARG A 156 15.86 -2.02 29.38
N THR A 157 14.59 -2.41 29.56
CA THR A 157 14.02 -2.64 30.91
C THR A 157 13.71 -4.12 31.21
N ARG A 158 14.22 -4.60 32.34
CA ARG A 158 14.03 -5.96 32.89
C ARG A 158 12.55 -6.31 33.18
N SER A 159 11.66 -5.31 33.23
CA SER A 159 10.20 -5.43 33.37
C SER A 159 9.44 -5.55 32.04
N GLU A 160 10.13 -5.43 30.89
CA GLU A 160 9.57 -5.41 29.53
C GLU A 160 10.00 -6.64 28.71
N LYS A 161 10.28 -7.77 29.37
CA LYS A 161 10.61 -9.06 28.71
C LYS A 161 9.49 -9.61 27.81
N THR A 162 8.32 -8.99 27.81
CA THR A 162 7.15 -9.33 26.97
C THR A 162 6.96 -8.38 25.79
N VAL A 163 7.79 -7.34 25.62
CA VAL A 163 7.66 -6.39 24.51
C VAL A 163 8.21 -7.04 23.25
N LYS A 164 7.32 -7.28 22.29
CA LYS A 164 7.70 -7.90 21.03
C LYS A 164 8.70 -7.01 20.25
N LYS A 165 9.70 -7.65 19.63
CA LYS A 165 10.74 -6.98 18.82
C LYS A 165 10.23 -6.58 17.43
N ASP A 166 9.24 -7.31 16.93
CA ASP A 166 8.61 -7.12 15.62
C ASP A 166 7.79 -5.82 15.54
N THR A 167 7.42 -5.47 14.31
CA THR A 167 6.48 -4.38 14.06
C THR A 167 5.04 -4.90 14.17
N ASN A 168 4.16 -4.13 14.81
CA ASN A 168 2.74 -4.44 14.82
C ASN A 168 2.22 -4.63 13.38
N PRO A 169 1.59 -5.77 13.03
CA PRO A 169 1.18 -6.05 11.65
C PRO A 169 0.24 -4.98 11.05
N MET A 170 -0.62 -4.36 11.86
CA MET A 170 -1.50 -3.28 11.39
C MET A 170 -0.72 -2.00 11.10
N LEU A 171 0.31 -1.69 11.90
CA LEU A 171 1.21 -0.59 11.59
C LEU A 171 1.95 -0.85 10.28
N ALA A 172 2.52 -2.05 10.11
CA ALA A 172 3.22 -2.42 8.89
C ALA A 172 2.30 -2.36 7.65
N ALA A 173 1.08 -2.90 7.75
CA ALA A 173 0.07 -2.80 6.69
C ALA A 173 -0.26 -1.33 6.34
N VAL A 174 -0.49 -0.48 7.34
CA VAL A 174 -0.72 0.96 7.11
C VAL A 174 0.49 1.63 6.46
N LYS A 175 1.72 1.32 6.90
CA LYS A 175 2.95 1.85 6.29
C LYS A 175 3.07 1.43 4.83
N ILE A 176 2.83 0.15 4.50
CA ILE A 176 2.86 -0.37 3.13
C ILE A 176 1.90 0.43 2.23
N ILE A 177 0.65 0.58 2.65
CA ILE A 177 -0.36 1.32 1.87
C ILE A 177 0.01 2.80 1.74
N CYS A 178 0.41 3.44 2.84
CA CYS A 178 0.82 4.83 2.84
C CYS A 178 2.07 5.09 1.98
N SER A 179 3.01 4.14 1.90
CA SER A 179 4.20 4.26 1.06
C SER A 179 3.85 4.35 -0.43
N SER A 180 2.77 3.70 -0.89
CA SER A 180 2.31 3.82 -2.29
C SER A 180 1.94 5.25 -2.68
N LEU A 181 1.50 6.08 -1.74
CA LEU A 181 1.14 7.48 -1.99
C LEU A 181 2.36 8.38 -2.24
N LEU A 182 3.56 7.95 -1.88
CA LEU A 182 4.77 8.77 -1.98
C LEU A 182 5.33 8.86 -3.40
N PHE A 183 5.16 7.81 -4.21
CA PHE A 183 5.72 7.72 -5.56
C PHE A 183 5.14 8.75 -6.54
N GLU A 184 3.96 9.30 -6.25
CA GLU A 184 3.30 10.32 -7.07
C GLU A 184 3.87 11.74 -6.85
N HIS A 185 4.81 11.90 -5.92
CA HIS A 185 5.28 13.22 -5.49
C HIS A 185 6.81 13.34 -5.48
N ASP A 186 7.35 13.85 -6.59
CA ASP A 186 8.79 13.99 -6.84
C ASP A 186 9.54 14.88 -5.83
N ASN A 187 8.84 15.82 -5.17
CA ASN A 187 9.45 16.80 -4.27
C ASN A 187 9.41 16.41 -2.79
N LEU A 188 8.90 15.21 -2.45
CA LEU A 188 8.83 14.79 -1.06
C LEU A 188 10.20 14.30 -0.60
N LYS A 189 10.77 15.00 0.39
CA LYS A 189 11.91 14.48 1.14
C LYS A 189 11.46 13.25 1.91
N HIS A 190 11.96 12.10 1.48
CA HIS A 190 11.85 10.85 2.20
C HIS A 190 13.26 10.48 2.67
N HIS A 191 13.36 9.96 3.88
CA HIS A 191 14.61 9.45 4.41
C HIS A 191 14.38 8.01 4.84
N VAL A 192 15.05 7.11 4.13
CA VAL A 192 15.12 5.70 4.51
C VAL A 192 16.47 5.50 5.19
N PHE A 193 16.43 5.33 6.50
CA PHE A 193 17.61 5.03 7.31
C PHE A 193 17.89 3.53 7.32
N ALA A 194 19.17 3.17 7.53
CA ALA A 194 19.65 1.81 7.70
C ALA A 194 19.38 0.89 6.50
N ILE A 195 19.83 1.29 5.30
CA ILE A 195 19.67 0.51 4.07
C ILE A 195 20.27 -0.89 4.18
N GLU A 196 21.38 -1.05 4.90
CA GLU A 196 22.04 -2.33 5.15
C GLU A 196 21.11 -3.36 5.83
N GLN A 197 20.21 -2.90 6.72
CA GLN A 197 19.20 -3.78 7.32
C GLN A 197 18.10 -4.15 6.35
N LEU A 198 17.69 -3.22 5.49
CA LEU A 198 16.68 -3.46 4.47
C LEU A 198 17.20 -4.43 3.41
N GLN A 199 18.47 -4.27 2.97
CA GLN A 199 19.15 -5.20 2.07
C GLN A 199 19.18 -6.61 2.68
N ARG A 200 19.61 -6.76 3.95
CA ARG A 200 19.59 -8.06 4.64
C ARG A 200 18.20 -8.70 4.71
N ALA A 201 17.18 -7.88 4.95
CA ALA A 201 15.80 -8.37 4.99
C ALA A 201 15.30 -8.80 3.60
N ALA A 202 15.57 -8.00 2.57
CA ALA A 202 15.15 -8.26 1.19
C ALA A 202 15.76 -9.55 0.63
N TYR A 203 17.05 -9.81 0.91
CA TYR A 203 17.78 -11.01 0.48
C TYR A 203 17.76 -12.18 1.47
N ALA A 204 16.94 -12.11 2.52
CA ALA A 204 16.79 -13.22 3.46
C ALA A 204 16.33 -14.49 2.73
N SER A 205 16.82 -15.65 3.17
CA SER A 205 16.43 -16.94 2.62
C SER A 205 14.92 -17.18 2.79
N THR A 206 14.33 -17.94 1.87
CA THR A 206 12.87 -18.09 1.83
C THR A 206 12.29 -18.72 3.10
N ASN A 207 13.03 -19.64 3.72
CA ASN A 207 12.60 -20.25 4.98
C ASN A 207 12.66 -19.30 6.20
N LYS A 208 13.55 -18.30 6.18
CA LYS A 208 13.78 -17.37 7.29
C LYS A 208 12.80 -16.20 7.23
N ALA A 209 12.49 -15.75 6.02
CA ALA A 209 11.53 -14.69 5.76
C ALA A 209 10.55 -15.14 4.66
N PRO A 210 9.59 -16.02 4.98
CA PRO A 210 8.55 -16.40 4.04
C PRO A 210 7.61 -15.22 3.79
N ILE A 211 7.10 -15.09 2.56
CA ILE A 211 6.15 -14.03 2.19
C ILE A 211 4.79 -14.26 2.86
N TYR A 212 4.42 -15.53 3.02
CA TYR A 212 3.16 -15.97 3.61
C TYR A 212 3.39 -16.85 4.83
N GLU A 213 2.62 -16.59 5.87
CA GLU A 213 2.67 -17.23 7.17
C GLU A 213 1.31 -17.84 7.53
N GLY A 214 1.24 -18.43 8.73
CA GLY A 214 0.04 -19.07 9.23
C GLY A 214 -0.16 -20.49 8.69
N LEU A 215 -1.10 -21.23 9.28
CA LEU A 215 -1.34 -22.64 8.95
C LEU A 215 -1.80 -22.86 7.51
N LYS A 216 -2.48 -21.87 6.93
CA LYS A 216 -3.00 -21.90 5.56
C LYS A 216 -2.10 -21.17 4.56
N LEU A 217 -0.99 -20.57 5.01
CA LEU A 217 -0.11 -19.73 4.18
C LEU A 217 -0.88 -18.60 3.46
N THR A 218 -1.78 -17.95 4.20
CA THR A 218 -2.64 -16.85 3.73
C THR A 218 -2.37 -15.54 4.45
N ASP A 219 -1.65 -15.58 5.57
CA ASP A 219 -1.31 -14.38 6.34
C ASP A 219 -0.06 -13.77 5.71
N VAL A 220 -0.10 -12.49 5.36
CA VAL A 220 1.06 -11.84 4.72
C VAL A 220 2.09 -11.50 5.79
N ASN A 221 3.36 -11.80 5.54
CA ASN A 221 4.48 -11.31 6.34
C ASN A 221 4.65 -9.80 6.13
N MET A 222 3.87 -9.02 6.88
CA MET A 222 3.79 -7.57 6.72
C MET A 222 5.12 -6.89 7.00
N GLU A 223 5.92 -7.41 7.92
CA GLU A 223 7.23 -6.82 8.23
C GLU A 223 8.20 -6.99 7.05
N TRP A 224 8.24 -8.17 6.43
CA TRP A 224 9.11 -8.40 5.28
C TRP A 224 8.67 -7.58 4.06
N ILE A 225 7.37 -7.54 3.74
CA ILE A 225 6.86 -6.72 2.63
C ILE A 225 7.14 -5.24 2.85
N MET A 226 6.95 -4.74 4.07
CA MET A 226 7.27 -3.36 4.42
C MET A 226 8.75 -3.05 4.21
N LYS A 227 9.66 -3.93 4.67
CA LYS A 227 11.11 -3.76 4.49
C LYS A 227 11.52 -3.81 3.02
N CYS A 228 10.92 -4.69 2.21
CA CYS A 228 11.17 -4.73 0.77
C CYS A 228 10.69 -3.45 0.08
N LEU A 229 9.51 -2.95 0.44
CA LEU A 229 9.01 -1.69 -0.11
C LEU A 229 9.89 -0.49 0.30
N ASP A 230 10.37 -0.45 1.55
CA ASP A 230 11.33 0.57 2.01
C ASP A 230 12.68 0.46 1.28
N PHE A 231 13.15 -0.76 0.99
CA PHE A 231 14.34 -1.02 0.17
C PHE A 231 14.18 -0.41 -1.22
N PHE A 232 13.10 -0.73 -1.94
CA PHE A 232 12.86 -0.14 -3.26
C PHE A 232 12.64 1.37 -3.20
N ARG A 233 11.96 1.88 -2.18
CA ARG A 233 11.76 3.32 -2.01
C ARG A 233 13.09 4.07 -1.86
N TYR A 234 14.06 3.50 -1.12
CA TYR A 234 15.40 4.07 -1.04
C TYR A 234 16.00 4.22 -2.44
N HIS A 235 16.01 3.16 -3.24
CA HIS A 235 16.61 3.20 -4.58
C HIS A 235 15.84 4.04 -5.60
N MET A 236 14.51 4.03 -5.54
CA MET A 236 13.62 4.70 -6.52
C MET A 236 13.48 6.20 -6.28
N MET A 237 13.72 6.67 -5.06
CA MET A 237 13.42 8.06 -4.69
C MET A 237 14.63 8.81 -4.13
N ASN A 238 15.71 8.13 -3.68
CA ASN A 238 16.89 8.83 -3.17
C ASN A 238 17.86 9.16 -4.30
N ARG A 239 17.95 10.43 -4.69
CA ARG A 239 18.85 10.87 -5.77
C ARG A 239 20.33 10.80 -5.40
N GLU A 240 20.65 10.80 -4.11
CA GLU A 240 22.05 10.79 -3.65
C GLU A 240 22.74 9.42 -3.88
N THR A 241 21.97 8.38 -4.19
CA THR A 241 22.50 7.02 -4.36
C THR A 241 22.94 6.72 -5.79
N PHE A 242 22.53 7.55 -6.77
CA PHE A 242 22.79 7.32 -8.20
C PHE A 242 22.40 5.90 -8.66
N THR A 243 21.27 5.39 -8.14
CA THR A 243 20.71 4.08 -8.49
C THR A 243 19.49 4.27 -9.41
N LEU A 244 18.36 3.65 -9.09
CA LEU A 244 17.13 3.71 -9.86
C LEU A 244 16.42 5.09 -9.86
N ALA A 245 16.82 6.03 -9.02
CA ALA A 245 16.13 7.31 -8.85
C ALA A 245 16.12 8.16 -10.13
N ASP A 246 17.20 8.13 -10.91
CA ASP A 246 17.30 8.88 -12.16
C ASP A 246 16.37 8.26 -13.23
N ALA A 247 16.40 6.94 -13.38
CA ALA A 247 15.48 6.22 -14.27
C ALA A 247 14.00 6.45 -13.89
N MET A 248 13.70 6.57 -12.59
CA MET A 248 12.36 6.92 -12.11
C MET A 248 11.98 8.37 -12.41
N GLU A 249 12.92 9.30 -12.40
CA GLU A 249 12.67 10.71 -12.75
C GLU A 249 12.32 10.85 -14.24
N ASP A 250 12.98 10.07 -15.10
CA ASP A 250 12.77 10.06 -16.56
C ASP A 250 11.41 9.47 -16.97
N LEU A 251 10.77 8.68 -16.11
CA LEU A 251 9.44 8.15 -16.37
C LEU A 251 8.39 9.26 -16.41
N SER A 252 7.50 9.19 -17.41
CA SER A 252 6.29 9.98 -17.44
C SER A 252 5.45 9.73 -16.18
N ALA A 253 4.60 10.67 -15.82
CA ALA A 253 3.74 10.49 -14.65
C ALA A 253 2.84 9.25 -14.77
N LEU A 254 2.45 8.83 -15.98
CA LEU A 254 1.59 7.66 -16.25
C LEU A 254 2.37 6.34 -16.13
N GLN A 255 3.69 6.40 -16.29
CA GLN A 255 4.61 5.28 -16.15
C GLN A 255 5.12 5.09 -14.72
N LYS A 256 4.87 6.03 -13.80
CA LYS A 256 5.29 5.95 -12.39
C LYS A 256 4.33 5.11 -11.53
N PRO A 257 4.80 4.52 -10.41
CA PRO A 257 3.94 3.83 -9.45
C PRO A 257 2.88 4.77 -8.90
N THR A 258 1.66 4.25 -8.74
CA THR A 258 0.52 5.00 -8.19
C THR A 258 -0.12 4.24 -7.04
N ALA A 259 -0.81 4.98 -6.17
CA ALA A 259 -1.65 4.41 -5.14
C ALA A 259 -2.93 3.79 -5.74
N TRP A 260 -3.75 3.18 -4.89
CA TRP A 260 -5.03 2.60 -5.31
C TRP A 260 -6.00 3.67 -5.82
N GLN A 261 -6.81 3.30 -6.80
CA GLN A 261 -7.65 4.24 -7.56
C GLN A 261 -9.16 3.97 -7.42
N GLU A 262 -9.53 2.96 -6.64
CA GLU A 262 -10.92 2.53 -6.48
C GLU A 262 -11.19 1.99 -5.06
N PRO A 263 -12.47 1.80 -4.65
CA PRO A 263 -12.78 1.20 -3.36
C PRO A 263 -12.16 -0.19 -3.22
N LEU A 264 -11.47 -0.44 -2.10
CA LEU A 264 -10.84 -1.73 -1.81
C LEU A 264 -11.88 -2.84 -1.60
N ARG A 265 -11.66 -4.00 -2.20
CA ARG A 265 -12.61 -5.15 -2.17
C ARG A 265 -11.85 -6.46 -2.03
N ASN A 266 -12.44 -7.42 -1.31
CA ASN A 266 -11.91 -8.79 -1.27
C ASN A 266 -12.24 -9.55 -2.56
N GLY A 267 -11.43 -10.56 -2.84
CA GLY A 267 -11.56 -11.43 -4.01
C GLY A 267 -10.36 -11.32 -4.94
N ALA A 268 -10.31 -12.21 -5.92
CA ALA A 268 -9.34 -12.14 -7.00
C ALA A 268 -9.89 -11.23 -8.10
N LEU A 269 -9.20 -10.14 -8.40
CA LEU A 269 -9.57 -9.19 -9.43
C LEU A 269 -8.45 -9.14 -10.49
N PRO A 270 -8.78 -9.24 -11.79
CA PRO A 270 -7.79 -9.05 -12.86
C PRO A 270 -6.99 -7.77 -12.65
N LEU A 271 -5.69 -7.87 -12.88
CA LEU A 271 -4.78 -6.72 -12.78
C LEU A 271 -4.82 -5.88 -14.07
N SER A 272 -4.22 -4.69 -14.04
CA SER A 272 -4.03 -3.88 -15.25
C SER A 272 -3.23 -4.63 -16.29
N LYS A 273 -3.38 -4.24 -17.56
CA LYS A 273 -2.63 -4.86 -18.66
C LYS A 273 -1.15 -4.52 -18.58
N HIS A 274 -0.80 -3.24 -18.50
CA HIS A 274 0.60 -2.80 -18.58
C HIS A 274 1.24 -2.61 -17.20
N TRP A 275 2.47 -3.10 -17.07
CA TRP A 275 3.28 -3.05 -15.87
C TRP A 275 4.70 -2.64 -16.22
N LYS A 276 5.30 -1.86 -15.33
CA LYS A 276 6.75 -1.64 -15.27
C LYS A 276 7.26 -2.23 -13.97
N GLY A 277 8.54 -2.52 -13.91
CA GLY A 277 9.10 -3.06 -12.70
C GLY A 277 10.60 -3.21 -12.74
N THR A 278 11.14 -3.65 -11.62
CA THR A 278 12.54 -4.01 -11.51
C THR A 278 12.69 -5.13 -10.49
N TYR A 279 13.86 -5.73 -10.48
CA TYR A 279 14.27 -6.71 -9.50
C TYR A 279 15.71 -6.42 -9.10
N SER A 280 16.10 -6.89 -7.91
CA SER A 280 17.47 -6.75 -7.43
C SER A 280 18.12 -8.12 -7.25
N PHE A 281 19.42 -8.22 -7.47
CA PHE A 281 20.20 -9.42 -7.18
C PHE A 281 21.59 -9.11 -6.63
N LEU A 282 22.14 -10.07 -5.87
CA LEU A 282 23.53 -10.07 -5.42
C LEU A 282 24.22 -11.29 -6.02
N ASP A 283 25.53 -11.30 -6.15
CA ASP A 283 26.22 -12.54 -6.52
C ASP A 283 26.02 -13.61 -5.44
N PRO A 284 25.98 -14.92 -5.79
CA PRO A 284 25.80 -15.99 -4.81
C PRO A 284 26.78 -15.93 -3.63
N LYS A 285 28.03 -15.47 -3.87
CA LYS A 285 29.04 -15.30 -2.83
C LYS A 285 28.72 -14.12 -1.89
N GLU A 286 28.20 -13.02 -2.42
CA GLU A 286 27.81 -11.83 -1.66
C GLU A 286 26.58 -12.13 -0.81
N GLN A 287 25.57 -12.78 -1.40
CA GLN A 287 24.38 -13.23 -0.68
C GLN A 287 24.73 -14.18 0.47
N THR A 288 25.67 -15.11 0.24
CA THR A 288 26.16 -16.01 1.30
C THR A 288 26.82 -15.24 2.45
N LYS A 289 27.67 -14.25 2.13
CA LYS A 289 28.31 -13.39 3.14
C LYS A 289 27.29 -12.58 3.92
N LEU A 290 26.33 -11.97 3.21
CA LEU A 290 25.26 -11.17 3.79
C LEU A 290 24.41 -11.98 4.78
N ARG A 291 24.05 -13.22 4.41
CA ARG A 291 23.26 -14.13 5.24
C ARG A 291 24.04 -14.73 6.42
N ALA A 292 25.37 -14.73 6.36
CA ALA A 292 26.22 -15.19 7.45
C ALA A 292 26.39 -14.15 8.58
N LEU A 293 25.99 -12.89 8.34
CA LEU A 293 26.01 -11.85 9.37
C LEU A 293 24.99 -12.14 10.48
N PRO A 294 25.30 -11.85 11.75
CA PRO A 294 24.34 -11.94 12.85
C PRO A 294 23.11 -11.05 12.64
N ASP A 295 21.95 -11.46 13.15
CA ASP A 295 20.71 -10.68 13.04
C ASP A 295 20.76 -9.32 13.75
N ASP A 296 21.48 -9.27 14.87
CA ASP A 296 21.72 -8.05 15.65
C ASP A 296 23.02 -7.34 15.24
N ASP A 297 23.58 -7.65 14.06
CA ASP A 297 24.79 -6.98 13.58
C ASP A 297 24.46 -5.57 13.08
N ASP A 298 25.05 -4.57 13.72
CA ASP A 298 24.93 -3.17 13.34
C ASP A 298 26.00 -2.75 12.31
N SER A 299 26.74 -3.70 11.71
CA SER A 299 27.75 -3.38 10.70
C SER A 299 27.17 -2.64 9.50
N ASP A 300 27.96 -1.70 8.96
CA ASP A 300 27.67 -0.96 7.73
C ASP A 300 27.99 -1.81 6.47
N THR A 301 27.91 -3.15 6.58
CA THR A 301 28.19 -4.03 5.44
C THR A 301 27.07 -3.90 4.42
N TYR A 302 27.42 -3.45 3.22
CA TYR A 302 26.49 -3.23 2.12
C TYR A 302 27.11 -3.72 0.81
N PHE A 303 26.32 -4.35 -0.03
CA PHE A 303 26.72 -4.83 -1.36
C PHE A 303 25.99 -4.03 -2.46
N SER A 304 26.54 -3.98 -3.67
CA SER A 304 25.89 -3.32 -4.80
C SER A 304 24.66 -4.14 -5.23
N ASP A 305 23.52 -3.46 -5.32
CA ASP A 305 22.22 -4.02 -5.65
C ASP A 305 22.08 -4.07 -7.18
N LYS A 306 22.58 -5.15 -7.79
CA LYS A 306 22.67 -5.29 -9.25
C LYS A 306 21.29 -5.24 -9.90
N ASN A 307 21.26 -4.83 -11.17
CA ASN A 307 20.08 -4.43 -11.95
C ASN A 307 19.47 -3.07 -11.51
N ILE A 308 19.27 -2.85 -10.21
CA ILE A 308 18.77 -1.57 -9.66
C ILE A 308 19.82 -0.46 -9.76
N ASP A 309 21.07 -0.77 -9.41
CA ASP A 309 22.20 0.18 -9.49
C ASP A 309 22.51 0.59 -10.94
N GLU A 310 22.07 -0.21 -11.92
CA GLU A 310 22.17 0.09 -13.35
C GLU A 310 20.94 0.86 -13.87
N GLY A 311 19.96 1.19 -13.02
CA GLY A 311 18.77 1.94 -13.38
C GLY A 311 17.78 1.17 -14.27
N LYS A 312 17.83 -0.17 -14.27
CA LYS A 312 17.07 -0.99 -15.23
C LYS A 312 15.61 -1.19 -14.79
N ILE A 313 14.71 -0.87 -15.72
CA ILE A 313 13.26 -1.04 -15.58
C ILE A 313 12.76 -1.91 -16.74
N GLN A 314 12.17 -3.06 -16.40
CA GLN A 314 11.55 -3.98 -17.36
C GLN A 314 10.07 -3.63 -17.59
N SER A 315 9.53 -4.05 -18.73
CA SER A 315 8.09 -4.00 -19.04
C SER A 315 7.46 -5.38 -18.92
N LEU A 316 6.17 -5.41 -18.60
CA LEU A 316 5.36 -6.63 -18.54
C LEU A 316 3.92 -6.30 -18.92
N GLU A 317 3.36 -7.02 -19.87
CA GLU A 317 1.94 -7.07 -20.15
C GLU A 317 1.32 -8.31 -19.53
N LEU A 318 0.15 -8.18 -18.90
CA LEU A 318 -0.60 -9.25 -18.30
C LEU A 318 -1.97 -9.38 -18.96
N ASP A 319 -2.27 -10.57 -19.46
CA ASP A 319 -3.54 -10.91 -20.07
C ASP A 319 -4.30 -11.90 -19.21
N PHE A 320 -5.42 -11.43 -18.65
CA PHE A 320 -6.39 -12.26 -17.94
C PHE A 320 -7.50 -12.64 -18.91
N GLU A 321 -7.55 -13.90 -19.31
CA GLU A 321 -8.62 -14.45 -20.15
C GLU A 321 -9.50 -15.42 -19.33
N PRO A 322 -10.61 -14.96 -18.70
CA PRO A 322 -11.40 -15.79 -17.79
C PRO A 322 -11.99 -17.06 -18.41
N LYS A 323 -12.12 -17.10 -19.75
CA LYS A 323 -12.72 -18.20 -20.51
C LYS A 323 -11.69 -19.19 -21.05
N ARG A 324 -10.41 -18.82 -21.06
CA ARG A 324 -9.33 -19.63 -21.60
C ARG A 324 -8.69 -20.41 -20.45
N GLN A 325 -8.81 -21.73 -20.47
CA GLN A 325 -8.00 -22.57 -19.60
C GLN A 325 -6.61 -22.68 -20.21
N LEU A 326 -5.62 -22.06 -19.58
CA LEU A 326 -4.25 -22.16 -20.04
C LEU A 326 -3.65 -23.44 -19.48
N LYS A 327 -2.81 -24.08 -20.29
CA LYS A 327 -2.04 -25.24 -19.85
C LYS A 327 -1.15 -24.83 -18.68
N TRP A 328 -1.26 -25.53 -17.56
CA TRP A 328 -0.42 -25.30 -16.39
C TRP A 328 0.54 -26.48 -16.21
N PRO A 329 1.84 -26.33 -16.52
CA PRO A 329 2.81 -27.40 -16.38
C PRO A 329 2.91 -27.88 -14.93
N LYS A 330 2.96 -29.21 -14.72
CA LYS A 330 3.15 -29.81 -13.38
C LYS A 330 4.43 -29.34 -12.72
N LEU A 331 5.48 -29.13 -13.52
CA LEU A 331 6.76 -28.59 -13.05
C LEU A 331 6.57 -27.22 -12.40
N PHE A 332 5.76 -26.34 -13.00
CA PHE A 332 5.54 -24.99 -12.46
C PHE A 332 4.78 -25.06 -11.14
N GLU A 333 3.78 -25.94 -11.03
CA GLU A 333 3.06 -26.13 -9.76
C GLU A 333 3.97 -26.67 -8.66
N GLN A 334 4.85 -27.62 -8.98
CA GLN A 334 5.83 -28.15 -8.02
C GLN A 334 6.78 -27.06 -7.48
N ARG A 335 7.08 -26.04 -8.29
CA ARG A 335 7.99 -24.93 -7.94
C ARG A 335 7.29 -23.80 -7.20
N LEU A 336 6.10 -23.40 -7.66
CA LEU A 336 5.40 -22.21 -7.18
C LEU A 336 4.34 -22.50 -6.12
N ASN A 337 3.80 -23.72 -6.09
CA ASN A 337 2.66 -24.11 -5.27
C ASN A 337 1.55 -23.06 -5.35
N SER A 338 1.10 -22.79 -6.59
CA SER A 338 0.20 -21.68 -6.91
C SER A 338 -1.21 -21.94 -6.38
N LEU A 339 -1.65 -23.19 -6.43
CA LEU A 339 -3.02 -23.61 -6.14
C LEU A 339 -3.15 -24.22 -4.73
N ARG A 340 -2.80 -23.45 -3.70
CA ARG A 340 -2.90 -23.89 -2.29
C ARG A 340 -4.37 -24.20 -1.93
N GLU A 341 -4.61 -25.27 -1.18
CA GLU A 341 -5.94 -25.60 -0.67
C GLU A 341 -6.38 -24.58 0.40
N THR A 342 -7.18 -23.58 0.00
CA THR A 342 -7.91 -22.74 0.95
C THR A 342 -9.14 -23.51 1.43
N SER A 343 -9.03 -24.24 2.53
CA SER A 343 -10.23 -24.79 3.20
C SER A 343 -11.15 -23.63 3.57
N GLU A 344 -12.38 -23.64 3.03
CA GLU A 344 -13.39 -22.61 3.31
C GLU A 344 -13.55 -22.44 4.83
N PRO A 345 -13.73 -21.22 5.35
CA PRO A 345 -14.24 -21.07 6.70
C PRO A 345 -15.66 -21.65 6.75
N ASP A 346 -15.89 -22.63 7.64
CA ASP A 346 -17.22 -23.12 8.03
C ASP A 346 -18.07 -21.93 8.50
N MET A 347 -18.77 -21.28 7.58
CA MET A 347 -19.81 -20.31 7.88
C MET A 347 -21.10 -21.10 8.10
N PRO A 348 -21.72 -21.05 9.31
CA PRO A 348 -23.01 -21.68 9.53
C PRO A 348 -24.03 -21.08 8.54
N GLN A 349 -24.67 -21.96 7.78
CA GLN A 349 -25.58 -21.63 6.70
C GLN A 349 -26.66 -20.63 7.13
N CYS A 350 -26.67 -19.44 6.51
CA CYS A 350 -27.89 -18.66 6.37
C CYS A 350 -28.16 -18.33 4.91
N ARG A 351 -29.40 -18.66 4.53
CA ARG A 351 -30.02 -18.83 3.21
C ARG A 351 -29.77 -17.73 2.16
N SER A 352 -29.46 -18.23 0.96
CA SER A 352 -29.91 -17.80 -0.38
C SER A 352 -29.76 -16.34 -0.80
N LYS A 353 -28.65 -16.04 -1.50
CA LYS A 353 -28.62 -15.35 -2.81
C LYS A 353 -27.47 -15.95 -3.62
N ALA A 354 -27.67 -16.16 -4.93
CA ALA A 354 -26.67 -16.72 -5.83
C ALA A 354 -25.33 -15.96 -5.71
N LYS A 355 -24.33 -16.62 -5.13
CA LYS A 355 -22.97 -16.09 -5.00
C LYS A 355 -22.30 -16.24 -6.35
N TYR A 356 -22.03 -15.13 -7.04
CA TYR A 356 -20.90 -15.10 -7.96
C TYR A 356 -19.68 -15.57 -7.16
N SER A 357 -18.91 -16.52 -7.69
CA SER A 357 -17.71 -17.03 -7.03
C SER A 357 -16.65 -15.93 -6.99
N VAL A 358 -16.62 -15.17 -5.89
CA VAL A 358 -15.61 -14.12 -5.60
C VAL A 358 -14.24 -14.75 -5.26
N ASN A 359 -14.12 -16.08 -5.29
CA ASN A 359 -12.97 -16.85 -4.81
C ASN A 359 -12.31 -17.73 -5.89
N ALA A 360 -12.53 -17.47 -7.18
CA ALA A 360 -11.85 -18.24 -8.22
C ALA A 360 -10.41 -17.72 -8.41
N ASN A 361 -9.43 -18.61 -8.34
CA ASN A 361 -8.06 -18.31 -8.74
C ASN A 361 -8.07 -17.92 -10.23
N LEU A 362 -7.41 -16.81 -10.57
CA LEU A 362 -7.37 -16.29 -11.93
C LEU A 362 -6.03 -16.66 -12.56
N GLN A 363 -6.07 -17.30 -13.71
CA GLN A 363 -4.87 -17.57 -14.49
C GLN A 363 -4.60 -16.40 -15.44
N PHE A 364 -3.33 -16.18 -15.75
CA PHE A 364 -2.91 -15.16 -16.72
C PHE A 364 -1.70 -15.63 -17.53
N THR A 365 -1.55 -15.07 -18.72
CA THR A 365 -0.29 -15.03 -19.45
C THR A 365 0.31 -13.63 -19.37
N GLY A 366 1.59 -13.52 -19.65
CA GLY A 366 2.22 -12.24 -19.85
C GLY A 366 3.37 -12.31 -20.83
N THR A 367 3.71 -11.16 -21.35
CA THR A 367 4.85 -10.93 -22.25
C THR A 367 5.57 -9.69 -21.77
N GLY A 368 6.88 -9.64 -21.87
CA GLY A 368 7.63 -8.49 -21.42
C GLY A 368 9.00 -8.44 -22.03
N MET A 369 9.66 -7.30 -21.83
CA MET A 369 11.03 -7.10 -22.27
C MET A 369 11.91 -6.90 -21.04
N ASP A 370 12.94 -7.72 -20.92
CA ASP A 370 13.97 -7.59 -19.91
C ASP A 370 15.31 -7.36 -20.60
N LEU A 371 15.84 -6.14 -20.45
CA LEU A 371 16.99 -5.67 -21.20
C LEU A 371 16.74 -5.67 -22.71
N GLU A 372 17.31 -6.65 -23.41
CA GLU A 372 17.21 -6.84 -24.86
C GLU A 372 16.47 -8.15 -25.21
N ASP A 373 16.04 -8.91 -24.20
CA ASP A 373 15.41 -10.21 -24.40
C ASP A 373 13.90 -10.14 -24.11
N ASP A 374 13.10 -10.58 -25.08
CA ASP A 374 11.68 -10.84 -24.88
C ASP A 374 11.48 -12.07 -24.01
N PHE A 375 10.55 -11.99 -23.06
CA PHE A 375 10.20 -13.10 -22.20
C PHE A 375 8.69 -13.32 -22.12
N HIS A 376 8.33 -14.53 -21.75
CA HIS A 376 6.97 -14.95 -21.48
C HIS A 376 6.77 -15.23 -19.99
N ALA A 377 5.54 -15.02 -19.54
CA ALA A 377 5.10 -15.36 -18.20
C ALA A 377 3.78 -16.14 -18.23
N ILE A 378 3.63 -17.08 -17.32
CA ILE A 378 2.34 -17.71 -17.02
C ILE A 378 2.21 -17.89 -15.53
N GLY A 379 1.02 -17.60 -15.00
CA GLY A 379 0.85 -17.53 -13.56
C GLY A 379 -0.58 -17.58 -13.07
N TRP A 380 -0.69 -17.43 -11.75
CA TRP A 380 -1.93 -17.42 -11.00
C TRP A 380 -2.01 -16.22 -10.08
N LEU A 381 -3.23 -15.69 -9.97
CA LEU A 381 -3.62 -14.68 -9.01
C LEU A 381 -4.68 -15.28 -8.08
N ASN A 382 -4.41 -15.22 -6.79
CA ASN A 382 -5.21 -15.85 -5.75
C ASN A 382 -5.66 -14.78 -4.75
N ALA A 383 -6.95 -14.78 -4.41
CA ALA A 383 -7.46 -13.89 -3.38
C ALA A 383 -6.84 -14.22 -2.01
N LEU A 384 -6.48 -13.20 -1.24
CA LEU A 384 -6.12 -13.36 0.17
C LEU A 384 -7.25 -12.83 1.07
N PRO A 385 -7.37 -13.35 2.30
CA PRO A 385 -8.20 -12.74 3.33
C PRO A 385 -7.77 -11.29 3.60
N ASP A 386 -8.67 -10.52 4.22
CA ASP A 386 -8.33 -9.18 4.65
C ASP A 386 -7.17 -9.23 5.67
N GLN A 387 -6.19 -8.35 5.47
CA GLN A 387 -5.04 -8.29 6.35
C GLN A 387 -5.19 -7.09 7.27
N CYS A 388 -5.27 -7.34 8.58
CA CYS A 388 -5.45 -6.30 9.59
C CYS A 388 -6.67 -5.38 9.36
N GLY A 389 -7.75 -5.93 8.77
CA GLY A 389 -8.96 -5.17 8.43
C GLY A 389 -8.86 -4.31 7.17
N ILE A 390 -7.82 -4.50 6.35
CA ILE A 390 -7.68 -3.87 5.02
C ILE A 390 -7.98 -4.96 3.97
N PRO A 391 -9.02 -4.80 3.13
CA PRO A 391 -9.36 -5.77 2.10
C PRO A 391 -8.53 -5.58 0.81
N GLY A 392 -8.56 -6.58 -0.08
CA GLY A 392 -8.01 -6.47 -1.45
C GLY A 392 -6.58 -6.92 -1.64
N TRP A 393 -6.02 -7.67 -0.68
CA TRP A 393 -4.74 -8.34 -0.84
C TRP A 393 -4.88 -9.54 -1.77
N GLN A 394 -3.91 -9.74 -2.65
CA GLN A 394 -3.86 -10.91 -3.53
C GLN A 394 -2.45 -11.50 -3.54
N ARG A 395 -2.36 -12.81 -3.78
CA ARG A 395 -1.10 -13.51 -4.02
C ARG A 395 -0.95 -13.72 -5.52
N ILE A 396 0.17 -13.30 -6.08
CA ILE A 396 0.54 -13.58 -7.45
C ILE A 396 1.73 -14.54 -7.48
N THR A 397 1.66 -15.53 -8.35
CA THR A 397 2.77 -16.42 -8.68
C THR A 397 2.88 -16.55 -10.18
N PHE A 398 4.10 -16.55 -10.72
CA PHE A 398 4.31 -16.82 -12.15
C PHE A 398 5.70 -17.38 -12.41
N MET A 399 5.82 -18.09 -13.53
CA MET A 399 7.09 -18.51 -14.08
C MET A 399 7.45 -17.60 -15.25
N LYS A 400 8.64 -17.03 -15.24
CA LYS A 400 9.26 -16.36 -16.38
C LYS A 400 10.07 -17.39 -17.17
N HIS A 401 9.86 -17.43 -18.48
CA HIS A 401 10.52 -18.34 -19.41
C HIS A 401 10.74 -17.66 -20.77
N PHE A 402 11.70 -18.18 -21.53
CA PHE A 402 12.07 -17.68 -22.85
C PHE A 402 11.67 -18.64 -23.99
N ALA A 403 11.22 -19.85 -23.64
CA ALA A 403 10.73 -20.82 -24.62
C ALA A 403 9.31 -20.47 -25.08
N GLU A 404 9.05 -20.59 -26.38
CA GLU A 404 7.70 -20.45 -26.95
C GLU A 404 6.80 -21.64 -26.61
N ASP A 405 7.37 -22.85 -26.50
CA ASP A 405 6.65 -24.07 -26.14
C ASP A 405 6.85 -24.44 -24.66
N LEU A 406 5.73 -24.55 -23.93
CA LEU A 406 5.70 -24.99 -22.53
C LEU A 406 5.91 -26.50 -22.36
N ASP A 407 5.99 -27.27 -23.45
CA ASP A 407 6.33 -28.70 -23.43
C ASP A 407 7.84 -28.97 -23.51
N ASP A 408 8.62 -28.01 -24.03
CA ASP A 408 10.08 -28.10 -24.15
C ASP A 408 10.75 -27.00 -23.32
N VAL A 409 10.35 -26.90 -22.06
CA VAL A 409 10.95 -25.95 -21.14
C VAL A 409 12.31 -26.49 -20.71
N ASP A 410 13.37 -25.97 -21.34
CA ASP A 410 14.74 -26.18 -20.90
C ASP A 410 14.82 -25.82 -19.40
N SER A 411 15.09 -26.83 -18.56
CA SER A 411 15.03 -26.72 -17.11
C SER A 411 15.99 -25.69 -16.53
N ASP A 412 16.95 -25.25 -17.34
CA ASP A 412 18.12 -24.50 -16.89
C ASP A 412 17.90 -22.97 -16.90
N ASN A 413 16.80 -22.46 -17.49
CA ASN A 413 16.51 -21.01 -17.60
C ASN A 413 15.10 -20.61 -17.10
N LEU A 414 14.66 -21.21 -15.98
CA LEU A 414 13.37 -20.89 -15.36
C LEU A 414 13.52 -20.01 -14.12
N TRP A 415 12.77 -18.90 -14.10
CA TRP A 415 12.73 -17.97 -12.98
C TRP A 415 11.33 -17.91 -12.38
N ALA A 416 11.23 -18.29 -11.12
CA ALA A 416 9.97 -18.31 -10.38
C ALA A 416 9.79 -17.00 -9.61
N TYR A 417 8.56 -16.48 -9.61
CA TYR A 417 8.18 -15.26 -8.91
C TYR A 417 6.99 -15.55 -7.98
N GLU A 418 7.05 -15.05 -6.75
CA GLU A 418 5.94 -15.00 -5.81
C GLU A 418 5.89 -13.62 -5.17
N GLY A 419 4.72 -12.99 -5.16
CA GLY A 419 4.56 -11.65 -4.62
C GLY A 419 3.17 -11.38 -4.06
N VAL A 420 3.09 -10.32 -3.28
CA VAL A 420 1.85 -9.78 -2.75
C VAL A 420 1.44 -8.61 -3.64
N VAL A 421 0.25 -8.71 -4.21
CA VAL A 421 -0.42 -7.57 -4.83
C VAL A 421 -1.02 -6.73 -3.71
N LEU A 422 -0.60 -5.47 -3.64
CA LEU A 422 -1.11 -4.54 -2.64
C LEU A 422 -2.58 -4.19 -2.95
N PRO A 423 -3.39 -3.88 -1.92
CA PRO A 423 -4.76 -3.42 -2.07
C PRO A 423 -4.91 -2.34 -3.15
N GLY A 424 -5.86 -2.58 -4.06
CA GLY A 424 -6.09 -1.73 -5.24
C GLY A 424 -5.37 -2.19 -6.50
N GLY A 425 -4.52 -3.21 -6.43
CA GLY A 425 -4.01 -3.89 -7.62
C GLY A 425 -2.96 -3.12 -8.44
N ARG A 426 -2.33 -2.09 -7.86
CA ARG A 426 -1.41 -1.18 -8.58
C ARG A 426 0.07 -1.45 -8.34
N ILE A 427 0.43 -2.18 -7.29
CA ILE A 427 1.82 -2.49 -6.93
C ILE A 427 1.90 -3.95 -6.49
N ILE A 428 2.96 -4.63 -6.92
CA ILE A 428 3.32 -5.99 -6.53
C ILE A 428 4.71 -5.94 -5.91
N VAL A 429 4.87 -6.50 -4.71
CA VAL A 429 6.18 -6.64 -4.07
C VAL A 429 6.39 -8.12 -3.74
N GLY A 430 7.55 -8.66 -4.06
CA GLY A 430 7.78 -10.08 -3.88
C GLY A 430 9.23 -10.51 -4.00
N ARG A 431 9.41 -11.81 -4.20
CA ARG A 431 10.70 -12.48 -4.36
C ARG A 431 10.71 -13.27 -5.67
N TRP A 432 11.81 -13.18 -6.39
CA TRP A 432 12.14 -14.09 -7.46
C TRP A 432 13.18 -15.11 -6.98
N TRP A 433 13.21 -16.31 -7.57
CA TRP A 433 14.26 -17.30 -7.33
C TRP A 433 14.51 -18.17 -8.56
N PHE A 434 15.69 -18.76 -8.61
CA PHE A 434 16.03 -19.75 -9.63
C PHE A 434 15.24 -21.05 -9.40
N ALA A 435 14.46 -21.49 -10.38
CA ALA A 435 13.53 -22.61 -10.24
C ALA A 435 14.20 -24.00 -10.39
N SER A 436 15.29 -24.24 -9.65
CA SER A 436 16.08 -25.48 -9.70
C SER A 436 15.28 -26.73 -9.31
N GLU A 437 15.74 -27.90 -9.77
CA GLU A 437 15.10 -29.20 -9.52
C GLU A 437 14.84 -29.51 -8.04
N THR A 438 15.76 -29.07 -7.18
CA THR A 438 15.63 -29.12 -5.73
C THR A 438 15.81 -27.71 -5.19
N VAL A 439 14.78 -27.19 -4.51
CA VAL A 439 14.85 -25.86 -3.89
C VAL A 439 15.28 -26.03 -2.45
N ASN A 440 16.53 -25.70 -2.16
CA ASN A 440 16.99 -25.57 -0.78
C ASN A 440 16.59 -24.18 -0.26
N TYR A 441 15.39 -24.05 0.32
CA TYR A 441 14.88 -22.77 0.86
C TYR A 441 15.73 -22.13 1.96
N ARG A 442 16.76 -22.81 2.45
CA ARG A 442 17.75 -22.26 3.39
C ARG A 442 18.84 -21.47 2.67
N ASP A 443 19.23 -21.93 1.48
CA ASP A 443 20.35 -21.41 0.71
C ASP A 443 19.92 -21.10 -0.73
N ASP A 444 18.65 -20.72 -0.90
CA ASP A 444 18.06 -20.46 -2.21
C ASP A 444 18.60 -19.17 -2.80
N TYR A 445 18.94 -19.21 -4.08
CA TYR A 445 19.34 -18.03 -4.83
C TYR A 445 18.10 -17.23 -5.21
N ASN A 446 17.91 -16.11 -4.53
CA ASN A 446 16.71 -15.30 -4.61
C ASN A 446 17.02 -13.81 -4.50
N GLY A 447 16.04 -12.97 -4.86
CA GLY A 447 16.11 -11.54 -4.63
C GLY A 447 14.74 -10.88 -4.65
N PRO A 448 14.65 -9.61 -4.22
CA PRO A 448 13.40 -8.88 -4.19
C PRO A 448 13.01 -8.40 -5.61
N PHE A 449 11.72 -8.22 -5.84
CA PHE A 449 11.21 -7.49 -7.01
C PHE A 449 10.07 -6.54 -6.62
N ILE A 450 9.88 -5.52 -7.44
CA ILE A 450 8.71 -4.64 -7.41
C ILE A 450 8.19 -4.46 -8.85
N LEU A 451 6.89 -4.63 -9.03
CA LEU A 451 6.19 -4.27 -10.27
C LEU A 451 5.11 -3.24 -9.91
N TRP A 452 4.83 -2.31 -10.80
CA TRP A 452 3.73 -1.36 -10.66
C TRP A 452 2.97 -1.22 -11.98
N ALA A 453 1.67 -1.00 -11.84
CA ALA A 453 0.78 -0.77 -12.95
C ALA A 453 1.12 0.56 -13.61
N ALA A 454 1.35 0.52 -14.92
CA ALA A 454 1.62 1.67 -15.76
C ALA A 454 0.46 1.86 -16.74
N GLU A 455 0.22 3.10 -17.15
CA GLU A 455 -0.69 3.39 -18.27
C GLU A 455 0.15 3.69 -19.52
N PRO A 456 -0.31 3.29 -20.73
CA PRO A 456 0.37 3.68 -21.96
C PRO A 456 0.41 5.21 -22.09
N ASP A 457 1.51 5.75 -22.60
CA ASP A 457 1.59 7.17 -22.88
C ASP A 457 0.80 7.49 -24.16
N GLU A 458 -0.18 8.40 -24.08
CA GLU A 458 -1.06 8.78 -25.20
C GLU A 458 -0.31 9.25 -26.48
N PHE A 459 1.01 9.49 -26.40
CA PHE A 459 1.84 9.94 -27.50
C PHE A 459 2.60 8.83 -28.24
N GLU A 460 2.72 7.63 -27.68
CA GLU A 460 3.42 6.52 -28.36
C GLU A 460 2.53 5.79 -29.39
N GLU A 461 1.21 5.75 -29.19
CA GLU A 461 0.28 5.11 -30.14
C GLU A 461 0.15 5.84 -31.49
N SER A 462 0.66 7.07 -31.62
CA SER A 462 0.53 7.86 -32.86
C SER A 462 1.60 7.60 -33.92
N ASN A 463 2.70 6.93 -33.57
CA ASN A 463 3.84 6.76 -34.49
C ASN A 463 3.84 5.44 -35.28
N ASP A 464 2.98 4.48 -34.94
CA ASP A 464 2.93 3.17 -35.63
C ASP A 464 1.87 3.09 -36.74
N SER A 465 1.17 4.19 -37.06
CA SER A 465 0.12 4.20 -38.09
C SER A 465 0.49 4.79 -39.45
N ASP A 466 1.72 5.30 -39.63
CA ASP A 466 2.13 5.99 -40.87
C ASP A 466 3.24 5.30 -41.67
N SER A 467 3.49 4.00 -41.46
CA SER A 467 4.49 3.24 -42.23
C SER A 467 3.92 2.07 -43.03
N GLU A 468 2.81 2.29 -43.73
CA GLU A 468 2.41 1.49 -44.90
C GLU A 468 1.85 2.41 -46.01
N GLU A 469 2.73 2.93 -46.87
CA GLU A 469 2.45 3.23 -48.29
C GLU A 469 3.59 2.72 -49.18
#